data_AF-A0A8C3MIQ4-F1
#
_entry.id   AF-A0A8C3MIQ4-F1
#
_cell.length_a   1.000
_cell.length_b   1.000
_cell.length_c   1.000
_cell.angle_alpha   90.00
_cell.angle_beta   90.00
_cell.angle_gamma   90.00
#
_symmetry.space_group_name_H-M   'P 1'
#
loop_
_entity.id
_entity.type
_entity.pdbx_description
1 polymer ?
#
loop_
_entity_poly.entity_id
_entity_poly.type
_entity_poly.pdbx_seq_one_letter_code
_entity_poly.pdbx_strand_id
1 'polypeptide(L)' 'MSLVSGFNVEYAAGPFALFFLAEYANIMLMNTLTTILFFNPSFLNPPQELFPVILATKVLLLSAGFL' A
#
# COMPACT_ATOMS: atom_id res chain seq x y z
N MET A 1 -4.33 -23.21 -30.70
CA MET A 1 -5.24 -22.96 -29.55
C MET A 1 -4.63 -21.86 -28.68
N SER A 2 -4.41 -20.66 -29.25
CA SER A 2 -3.66 -19.57 -28.60
C SER A 2 -4.27 -18.18 -28.83
N LEU A 3 -5.33 -18.06 -29.65
CA LEU A 3 -5.98 -16.77 -29.94
C LEU A 3 -7.36 -16.61 -29.28
N VAL A 4 -7.90 -17.68 -28.68
CA VAL A 4 -9.18 -17.66 -27.92
C VAL A 4 -8.98 -17.95 -26.42
N SER A 5 -7.82 -18.48 -26.03
CA SER A 5 -7.44 -18.59 -24.61
C SER A 5 -6.74 -17.34 -24.09
N GLY A 6 -6.09 -16.55 -24.95
CA GLY A 6 -5.41 -15.31 -24.57
C GLY A 6 -6.38 -14.24 -24.06
N PHE A 7 -7.52 -14.04 -24.75
CA PHE A 7 -8.53 -13.05 -24.34
C PHE A 7 -9.22 -13.39 -23.01
N ASN A 8 -9.43 -14.66 -22.69
CA ASN A 8 -10.06 -15.06 -21.41
C ASN A 8 -9.04 -15.13 -20.27
N VAL A 9 -7.76 -15.43 -20.55
CA VAL A 9 -6.67 -15.34 -19.57
C VAL A 9 -6.34 -13.88 -19.24
N GLU A 10 -6.38 -12.97 -20.20
CA GLU A 10 -6.19 -11.54 -19.94
C GLU A 10 -7.35 -10.96 -19.12
N TYR A 11 -8.59 -11.40 -19.37
CA TYR A 11 -9.76 -10.98 -18.60
C TYR A 11 -9.88 -11.64 -17.22
N ALA A 12 -9.32 -12.84 -17.04
CA ALA A 12 -9.19 -13.51 -15.74
C ALA A 12 -7.92 -13.10 -14.96
N ALA A 13 -6.89 -12.59 -15.63
CA ALA A 13 -5.68 -12.05 -15.00
C ALA A 13 -5.93 -10.72 -14.30
N GLY A 14 -6.86 -9.89 -14.81
CA GLY A 14 -7.24 -8.63 -14.17
C GLY A 14 -7.74 -8.82 -12.73
N PRO A 15 -8.80 -9.61 -12.49
CA PRO A 15 -9.28 -9.92 -11.15
C PRO A 15 -8.24 -10.62 -10.27
N PHE A 16 -7.44 -11.53 -10.81
CA PHE A 16 -6.35 -12.20 -10.09
C PHE A 16 -5.26 -11.22 -9.65
N ALA A 17 -4.83 -10.30 -10.52
CA ALA A 17 -3.89 -9.23 -10.18
C ALA A 17 -4.48 -8.25 -9.16
N LEU A 18 -5.78 -7.96 -9.26
CA LEU A 18 -6.49 -7.13 -8.27
C LEU A 18 -6.56 -7.80 -6.89
N PHE A 19 -6.65 -9.13 -6.81
CA PHE A 19 -6.59 -9.84 -5.53
C PHE A 19 -5.22 -9.67 -4.85
N PHE A 20 -4.10 -9.88 -5.57
CA PHE A 20 -2.77 -9.63 -4.99
C PHE A 20 -2.58 -8.15 -4.65
N LEU A 21 -2.98 -7.24 -5.53
CA LEU A 21 -2.90 -5.81 -5.27
C LEU A 21 -3.71 -5.41 -4.03
N ALA A 22 -4.91 -5.97 -3.86
CA ALA A 22 -5.76 -5.74 -2.70
C ALA A 22 -5.12 -6.26 -1.40
N GLU A 23 -4.42 -7.39 -1.44
CA GLU A 23 -3.69 -7.90 -0.29
C GLU A 23 -2.54 -6.95 0.12
N TYR A 24 -1.75 -6.48 -0.85
CA TYR A 24 -0.71 -5.47 -0.58
C TYR A 24 -1.31 -4.14 -0.09
N ALA A 25 -2.44 -3.71 -0.66
CA ALA A 25 -3.14 -2.50 -0.23
C ALA A 25 -3.66 -2.65 1.22
N ASN A 26 -4.16 -3.82 1.61
CA ASN A 26 -4.60 -4.09 2.98
C ASN A 26 -3.43 -4.01 3.96
N ILE A 27 -2.26 -4.56 3.62
CA ILE A 27 -1.04 -4.47 4.45
C ILE A 27 -0.62 -3.00 4.60
N MET A 28 -0.60 -2.24 3.51
CA MET A 28 -0.24 -0.82 3.55
C MET A 28 -1.24 0.00 4.37
N LEU A 29 -2.54 -0.30 4.27
CA LEU A 29 -3.60 0.36 5.03
C LEU A 29 -3.44 0.12 6.53
N MET A 30 -3.25 -1.14 6.95
CA MET A 30 -3.04 -1.49 8.36
C MET A 30 -1.79 -0.80 8.93
N ASN A 31 -0.68 -0.78 8.18
CA ASN A 31 0.52 -0.06 8.58
C ASN A 31 0.32 1.46 8.67
N THR A 32 -0.50 2.03 7.80
CA THR A 32 -0.86 3.46 7.84
C THR A 32 -1.69 3.78 9.09
N LEU A 33 -2.70 2.96 9.41
CA LEU A 33 -3.51 3.13 10.62
C LEU A 33 -2.66 3.00 11.89
N THR A 34 -1.81 1.98 11.98
CA THR A 34 -0.89 1.81 13.12
C THR A 34 0.05 3.02 13.25
N THR A 35 0.56 3.55 12.13
CA THR A 35 1.43 4.74 12.15
C THR A 35 0.71 5.98 12.66
N ILE A 36 -0.53 6.19 12.24
CA ILE A 36 -1.34 7.34 12.68
C ILE A 36 -1.70 7.22 14.17
N LEU A 37 -2.13 6.03 14.60
CA LEU A 37 -2.60 5.80 15.97
C LEU A 37 -1.46 5.79 17.00
N PHE A 38 -0.30 5.23 16.66
CA PHE A 38 0.78 4.99 17.63
C PHE A 38 2.04 5.83 17.41
N PHE A 39 2.33 6.27 16.18
CA PHE A 39 3.63 6.89 15.83
C PHE A 39 3.62 8.40 15.63
N ASN A 40 2.49 9.07 15.94
CA ASN A 40 2.22 10.51 15.80
C ASN A 40 3.19 11.22 14.84
N PRO A 41 2.82 11.40 13.55
CA PRO A 41 3.71 12.02 12.56
C PRO A 41 4.05 13.49 12.84
N SER A 42 3.35 14.15 13.77
CA SER A 42 3.42 15.60 14.02
C SER A 42 4.14 16.00 15.30
N PHE A 43 4.90 15.10 15.95
CA PHE A 43 5.57 15.39 17.23
C PHE A 43 6.46 16.65 17.21
N LEU A 44 7.09 16.96 16.07
CA LEU A 44 8.01 18.10 15.93
C LEU A 44 7.40 19.33 15.25
N ASN A 45 6.07 19.38 15.09
CA ASN A 45 5.34 20.42 14.36
C ASN A 45 6.01 20.80 13.01
N PRO A 46 6.17 19.82 12.09
CA PRO A 46 6.75 20.10 10.78
C PRO A 46 5.86 21.06 9.99
N PRO A 47 6.44 21.83 9.03
CA PRO A 47 5.63 22.62 8.10
C PRO A 47 4.64 21.72 7.36
N GLN A 48 3.44 22.25 7.08
CA GLN A 48 2.29 21.48 6.56
C GLN A 48 2.62 20.71 5.27
N GLU A 49 3.52 21.23 4.44
CA GLU A 49 4.01 20.60 3.22
C GLU A 49 4.79 19.28 3.46
N LEU A 50 5.46 19.15 4.61
CA LEU A 50 6.27 17.96 4.94
C LEU A 50 5.48 16.89 5.69
N PHE A 51 4.29 17.22 6.20
CA PHE A 51 3.42 16.26 6.90
C PHE A 51 3.15 14.97 6.11
N PRO A 52 2.71 15.01 4.83
CA PRO A 52 2.46 13.80 4.06
C PRO A 52 3.74 12.99 3.79
N VAL A 53 4.87 13.67 3.58
CA VAL A 53 6.17 13.01 3.36
C VAL A 53 6.61 12.27 4.63
N ILE A 54 6.51 12.90 5.80
CA ILE A 54 6.87 12.30 7.09
C ILE A 54 5.98 11.11 7.41
N LEU A 55 4.68 11.21 7.15
CA LEU A 55 3.75 10.11 7.28
C LEU A 55 4.17 8.94 6.35
N ALA A 56 4.41 9.22 5.08
CA ALA A 56 4.81 8.20 4.11
C ALA A 56 6.14 7.52 4.50
N THR A 57 7.15 8.28 4.93
CA THR A 57 8.43 7.71 5.39
C THR A 57 8.26 6.81 6.61
N LYS A 58 7.41 7.19 7.58
CA LYS A 58 7.13 6.36 8.77
C LYS A 58 6.39 5.08 8.41
N VAL A 59 5.41 5.14 7.51
CA VAL A 59 4.68 3.97 7.01
C VAL A 59 5.60 3.02 6.24
N LEU A 60 6.49 3.56 5.40
CA LEU A 60 7.47 2.77 4.66
C LEU A 60 8.48 2.10 5.60
N LEU A 61 8.96 2.81 6.62
CA LEU A 61 9.87 2.25 7.61
C LEU A 61 9.20 1.13 8.41
N LEU A 62 7.94 1.32 8.81
CA LEU A 62 7.16 0.31 9.52
C LEU A 62 6.94 -0.93 8.64
N SER A 63 6.52 -0.74 7.39
CA SER A 63 6.27 -1.84 6.46
C SER A 63 7.53 -2.64 6.09
N ALA A 64 8.70 -2.00 6.00
CA ALA A 64 9.98 -2.67 5.79
C ALA A 64 10.42 -3.56 6.97
N GLY A 65 9.86 -3.37 8.17
CA GLY A 65 10.09 -4.25 9.31
C GLY A 65 9.16 -5.46 9.38
N PHE A 66 8.07 -5.46 8.61
CA PHE A 66 7.08 -6.54 8.56
C PHE A 66 7.16 -7.41 7.29
N LEU A 67 7.98 -7.00 6.31
CA LEU A 67 8.29 -7.75 5.09
C LEU A 67 9.59 -8.54 5.27
#